data_AF-A0A914CR42-F1
#
_entry.id   AF-A0A914CR42-F1
#
_cell.length_a   1.000
_cell.length_b   1.000
_cell.length_c   1.000
_cell.angle_alpha   90.00
_cell.angle_beta   90.00
_cell.angle_gamma   90.00
#
_symmetry.space_group_name_H-M   'P 1'
#
loop_
_entity.id
_entity.type
_entity.pdbx_description
1 polymer ?
#
loop_
_entity_poly.entity_id
_entity_poly.type
_entity_poly.pdbx_seq_one_letter_code
_entity_poly.pdbx_strand_id
1 'polypeptide(L)'
;MCAVTAIEHHTNQVLNVSVVQKNEVDNVSGRMELAGVKKCIEAIESHVRIDDVTIDKHPQVCSHLRQAGYEYHFDPWHVLKGIKKQVRAEMKQLQNEDDKNQLKELGKRFVVHVYTAVEKAEDDPSLCKEYVYSLFNHVRGQHEWEPSNFLDLIPINANTKVGQQFKKEAFAKVLKCPHFENSAEFESNHQPIDPSSNAYQKILEIASKTPFLNDLGRLKHGNFTSVVESFHSVVIHYRPKRKYYSPKGFERRTMLAAMSWNENRLAEIRGERTVVQVYEFYSKAKGEKTVKYKKGPVSEKWKRKIVEDAGREPKVLDFPYPWKKMMMGLLMCLLISLTSS
;
A
#
# COMPACT_ATOMS: atom_id res chain seq x y z
N MET A 1 22.91 6.87 0.86
CA MET A 1 22.56 5.86 -0.17
C MET A 1 21.05 5.67 -0.14
N CYS A 2 20.43 5.51 -1.30
CA CYS A 2 19.05 5.10 -1.48
C CYS A 2 19.07 3.66 -1.99
N ALA A 3 18.16 2.82 -1.49
CA ALA A 3 17.99 1.45 -1.98
C ALA A 3 16.55 1.30 -2.45
N VAL A 4 16.37 0.83 -3.69
CA VAL A 4 15.09 0.47 -4.27
C VAL A 4 15.05 -1.05 -4.37
N THR A 5 14.01 -1.65 -3.81
CA THR A 5 13.78 -3.09 -3.84
C THR A 5 12.59 -3.34 -4.76
N ALA A 6 12.73 -4.28 -5.69
CA ALA A 6 11.61 -4.85 -6.43
C ALA A 6 11.33 -6.27 -5.92
N ILE A 7 10.07 -6.52 -5.59
CA ILE A 7 9.58 -7.82 -5.13
C ILE A 7 8.50 -8.29 -6.10
N GLU A 8 8.53 -9.58 -6.45
CA GLU A 8 7.49 -10.22 -7.25
C GLU A 8 6.25 -10.47 -6.38
N HIS A 9 5.07 -10.11 -6.89
CA HIS A 9 3.83 -10.03 -6.13
C HIS A 9 3.33 -11.39 -5.58
N HIS A 10 3.35 -12.45 -6.40
CA HIS A 10 2.75 -13.73 -6.02
C HIS A 10 3.64 -14.57 -5.10
N THR A 11 4.91 -14.71 -5.45
CA THR A 11 5.92 -15.48 -4.74
C THR A 11 6.54 -14.71 -3.57
N ASN A 12 6.36 -13.38 -3.55
CA ASN A 12 6.99 -12.48 -2.61
C ASN A 12 8.53 -12.58 -2.63
N GLN A 13 9.12 -12.99 -3.75
CA GLN A 13 10.58 -13.06 -3.90
C GLN A 13 11.15 -11.71 -4.33
N VAL A 14 12.29 -11.33 -3.78
CA VAL A 14 13.06 -10.17 -4.22
C VAL A 14 13.65 -10.48 -5.59
N LEU A 15 13.26 -9.74 -6.61
CA LEU A 15 13.80 -9.85 -7.97
C LEU A 15 15.12 -9.09 -8.09
N ASN A 16 15.15 -7.85 -7.59
CA ASN A 16 16.34 -7.02 -7.64
C ASN A 16 16.38 -6.00 -6.50
N VAL A 17 17.61 -5.59 -6.12
CA VAL A 17 17.84 -4.46 -5.23
C VAL A 17 18.86 -3.52 -5.82
N SER A 18 18.42 -2.33 -6.22
CA SER A 18 19.27 -1.29 -6.78
C SER A 18 19.70 -0.31 -5.69
N VAL A 19 21.00 -0.07 -5.58
CA VAL A 19 21.56 0.96 -4.69
C VAL A 19 22.04 2.14 -5.51
N VAL A 20 21.64 3.35 -5.09
CA VAL A 20 22.05 4.61 -5.69
C VAL A 20 22.70 5.50 -4.63
N GLN A 21 23.82 6.12 -4.98
CA GLN A 21 24.49 7.13 -4.18
C GLN A 21 24.16 8.54 -4.66
N LYS A 22 24.34 9.51 -3.77
CA LYS A 22 23.94 10.91 -4.00
C LYS A 22 24.78 11.55 -5.12
N ASN A 23 26.06 11.18 -5.20
CA ASN A 23 26.98 11.64 -6.24
C ASN A 23 26.63 11.08 -7.64
N GLU A 24 25.86 10.00 -7.73
CA GLU A 24 25.38 9.46 -9.02
C GLU A 24 24.20 10.25 -9.60
N VAL A 25 23.66 11.21 -8.85
CA VAL A 25 22.49 12.02 -9.24
C VAL A 25 22.71 13.51 -8.96
N ASP A 26 23.88 14.02 -9.37
CA ASP A 26 24.26 15.44 -9.26
C ASP A 26 24.21 15.99 -7.83
N ASN A 27 24.42 15.13 -6.84
CA ASN A 27 24.25 15.47 -5.44
C ASN A 27 22.82 15.97 -5.08
N VAL A 28 21.79 15.55 -5.83
CA VAL A 28 20.39 15.87 -5.54
C VAL A 28 19.68 14.64 -5.00
N SER A 29 19.48 14.59 -3.67
CA SER A 29 18.90 13.41 -3.00
C SER A 29 17.50 13.04 -3.49
N GLY A 30 16.70 14.02 -3.91
CA GLY A 30 15.36 13.79 -4.44
C GLY A 30 15.33 12.99 -5.76
N ARG A 31 16.45 12.94 -6.50
CA ARG A 31 16.54 12.18 -7.76
C ARG A 31 16.96 10.72 -7.57
N MET A 32 17.46 10.39 -6.39
CA MET A 32 18.03 9.06 -6.11
C MET A 32 16.99 7.95 -6.25
N GLU A 33 15.74 8.23 -5.86
CA GLU A 33 14.66 7.25 -5.91
C GLU A 33 14.30 6.90 -7.35
N LEU A 34 14.03 7.90 -8.20
CA LEU A 34 13.77 7.68 -9.62
C LEU A 34 14.94 6.97 -10.31
N ALA A 35 16.18 7.37 -10.02
CA ALA A 35 17.36 6.70 -10.55
C ALA A 35 17.44 5.23 -10.09
N GLY A 36 17.08 4.94 -8.84
CA GLY A 36 17.03 3.59 -8.31
C GLY A 36 15.97 2.74 -8.98
N VAL A 37 14.78 3.30 -9.21
CA VAL A 37 13.69 2.62 -9.93
C VAL A 37 14.09 2.30 -11.37
N LYS A 38 14.67 3.26 -12.09
CA LYS A 38 15.17 3.04 -13.47
C LYS A 38 16.15 1.89 -13.55
N LYS A 39 17.19 1.92 -12.70
CA LYS A 39 18.18 0.83 -12.61
C LYS A 39 17.54 -0.50 -12.25
N CYS A 40 16.53 -0.48 -11.40
CA CYS A 40 15.85 -1.70 -10.96
C CYS A 40 15.03 -2.33 -12.09
N ILE A 41 14.26 -1.53 -12.82
CA ILE A 41 13.47 -1.97 -13.97
C ILE A 41 14.40 -2.52 -15.06
N GLU A 42 15.43 -1.78 -15.45
CA GLU A 42 16.39 -2.19 -16.49
C GLU A 42 17.06 -3.55 -16.16
N ALA A 43 17.43 -3.77 -14.90
CA ALA A 43 18.03 -5.03 -14.45
C ALA A 43 17.04 -6.21 -14.42
N ILE A 44 15.74 -5.95 -14.34
CA ILE A 44 14.69 -6.97 -14.30
C ILE A 44 14.26 -7.33 -15.72
N GLU A 45 14.09 -6.33 -16.58
CA GLU A 45 13.65 -6.53 -17.97
C GLU A 45 14.61 -7.35 -18.81
N SER A 46 15.90 -7.41 -18.44
CA SER A 46 16.87 -8.31 -19.09
C SER A 46 16.60 -9.80 -18.86
N HIS A 47 15.70 -10.15 -17.93
CA HIS A 47 15.43 -11.53 -17.52
C HIS A 47 13.96 -11.91 -17.51
N VAL A 48 13.06 -10.97 -17.20
CA VAL A 48 11.62 -11.21 -17.09
C VAL A 48 10.82 -10.03 -17.67
N ARG A 49 9.66 -10.33 -18.26
CA ARG A 49 8.72 -9.30 -18.74
C ARG A 49 7.96 -8.72 -17.56
N ILE A 50 7.91 -7.40 -17.42
CA ILE A 50 7.12 -6.72 -16.39
C ILE A 50 5.69 -6.51 -16.92
N ASP A 51 4.68 -7.08 -16.28
CA ASP A 51 3.27 -6.88 -16.66
C ASP A 51 2.71 -5.59 -16.06
N ASP A 52 2.79 -5.45 -14.73
CA ASP A 52 2.39 -4.24 -14.02
C ASP A 52 3.33 -3.91 -12.83
N VAL A 53 3.32 -2.64 -12.44
CA VAL A 53 4.13 -2.12 -11.33
C VAL A 53 3.27 -1.44 -10.28
N THR A 54 3.33 -1.91 -9.05
CA THR A 54 2.71 -1.24 -7.90
C THR A 54 3.73 -0.38 -7.17
N ILE A 55 3.39 0.89 -6.97
CA ILE A 55 4.29 1.87 -6.34
C ILE A 55 3.62 2.64 -5.21
N ASP A 56 4.45 3.17 -4.32
CA ASP A 56 4.05 4.30 -3.50
C ASP A 56 3.94 5.54 -4.42
N LYS A 57 2.92 6.39 -4.21
CA LYS A 57 2.54 7.53 -5.08
C LYS A 57 3.63 8.62 -5.24
N HIS A 58 4.79 8.31 -5.82
CA HIS A 58 5.92 9.22 -6.04
C HIS A 58 5.74 9.97 -7.38
N PRO A 59 5.62 11.30 -7.41
CA PRO A 59 5.34 12.04 -8.64
C PRO A 59 6.33 11.78 -9.79
N GLN A 60 7.63 11.73 -9.47
CA GLN A 60 8.66 11.51 -10.50
C GLN A 60 8.66 10.09 -11.05
N VAL A 61 8.34 9.09 -10.22
CA VAL A 61 8.26 7.69 -10.65
C VAL A 61 7.00 7.51 -11.50
N CYS A 62 5.85 8.04 -11.05
CA CYS A 62 4.61 8.04 -11.83
C CYS A 62 4.81 8.65 -13.23
N SER A 63 5.49 9.80 -13.31
CA SER A 63 5.77 10.45 -14.59
C SER A 63 6.63 9.58 -15.50
N HIS A 64 7.66 8.94 -14.93
CA HIS A 64 8.56 8.08 -15.70
C HIS A 64 7.87 6.81 -16.19
N LEU A 65 7.15 6.10 -15.31
CA LEU A 65 6.42 4.88 -15.69
C LEU A 65 5.40 5.16 -16.79
N ARG A 66 4.67 6.27 -16.67
CA ARG A 66 3.72 6.72 -17.70
C ARG A 66 4.41 7.00 -19.03
N GLN A 67 5.52 7.73 -19.03
CA GLN A 67 6.26 8.07 -20.26
C GLN A 67 6.84 6.84 -20.93
N ALA A 68 7.27 5.85 -20.14
CA ALA A 68 7.81 4.60 -20.64
C ALA A 68 6.73 3.56 -21.01
N GLY A 69 5.44 3.87 -20.79
CA GLY A 69 4.33 3.00 -21.20
C GLY A 69 4.04 1.83 -20.26
N TYR A 70 4.58 1.83 -19.03
CA TYR A 70 4.27 0.79 -18.05
C TYR A 70 2.85 0.93 -17.51
N GLU A 71 2.16 -0.19 -17.37
CA GLU A 71 1.00 -0.28 -16.50
C GLU A 71 1.46 -0.20 -15.05
N TYR A 72 0.81 0.68 -14.27
CA TYR A 72 1.18 0.87 -12.88
C TYR A 72 -0.02 1.22 -12.00
N HIS A 73 0.07 0.79 -10.76
CA HIS A 73 -0.96 0.90 -9.73
C HIS A 73 -0.39 1.57 -8.46
N PHE A 74 -1.29 2.11 -7.64
CA PHE A 74 -0.95 2.66 -6.33
C PHE A 74 -1.28 1.66 -5.24
N ASP A 75 -0.42 1.60 -4.23
CA ASP A 75 -0.77 0.94 -2.97
C ASP A 75 -2.05 1.57 -2.38
N PRO A 76 -3.14 0.80 -2.21
CA PRO A 76 -4.37 1.31 -1.61
C PRO A 76 -4.17 1.95 -0.24
N TRP A 77 -3.29 1.41 0.61
CA TRP A 77 -3.00 1.97 1.92
C TRP A 77 -2.49 3.42 1.85
N HIS A 78 -1.67 3.74 0.85
CA HIS A 78 -1.14 5.09 0.68
C HIS A 78 -2.23 6.09 0.28
N VAL A 79 -3.19 5.68 -0.53
CA VAL A 79 -4.37 6.49 -0.88
C VAL A 79 -5.26 6.69 0.34
N LEU A 80 -5.58 5.62 1.07
CA LEU A 80 -6.38 5.67 2.30
C LEU A 80 -5.75 6.54 3.39
N LYS A 81 -4.43 6.49 3.53
CA LYS A 81 -3.66 7.36 4.43
C LYS A 81 -3.76 8.82 4.01
N GLY A 82 -3.79 9.10 2.71
CA GLY A 82 -4.05 10.42 2.14
C GLY A 82 -5.42 10.95 2.54
N ILE A 83 -6.47 10.13 2.44
CA ILE A 83 -7.83 10.47 2.87
C ILE A 83 -7.85 10.79 4.37
N LYS A 84 -7.27 9.93 5.22
CA LYS A 84 -7.16 10.17 6.69
C LYS A 84 -6.49 11.50 7.01
N LYS A 85 -5.46 11.89 6.25
CA LYS A 85 -4.78 13.18 6.42
C LYS A 85 -5.67 14.36 6.04
N GLN A 86 -6.43 14.24 4.95
CA GLN A 86 -7.38 15.27 4.52
C GLN A 86 -8.52 15.46 5.52
N VAL A 87 -9.13 14.36 5.99
CA VAL A 87 -10.17 14.41 7.04
C VAL A 87 -9.66 15.13 8.29
N ARG A 88 -8.46 14.77 8.77
CA ARG A 88 -7.84 15.45 9.92
C ARG A 88 -7.54 16.93 9.68
N ALA A 89 -7.28 17.33 8.43
CA ALA A 89 -7.06 18.73 8.09
C ALA A 89 -8.37 19.52 8.13
N GLU A 90 -9.45 18.98 7.55
CA GLU A 90 -10.78 19.59 7.60
C GLU A 90 -11.30 19.67 9.05
N MET A 91 -11.10 18.63 9.86
CA MET A 91 -11.47 18.63 11.29
C MET A 91 -10.83 19.79 12.08
N LYS A 92 -9.62 20.24 11.70
CA LYS A 92 -8.95 21.37 12.36
C LYS A 92 -9.56 22.72 12.00
N GLN A 93 -10.30 22.80 10.89
CA GLN A 93 -10.97 24.02 10.44
C GLN A 93 -12.36 24.18 11.07
N LEU A 94 -12.95 23.08 11.55
CA LEU A 94 -14.25 23.11 12.24
C LEU A 94 -14.09 23.63 13.66
N GLN A 95 -15.03 24.48 14.08
CA GLN A 95 -15.07 25.01 15.46
C GLN A 95 -15.91 24.10 16.37
N ASN A 96 -17.10 23.71 15.90
CA ASN A 96 -18.04 22.88 16.62
C ASN A 96 -17.50 21.44 16.83
N GLU A 97 -17.63 20.92 18.06
CA GLU A 97 -17.08 19.60 18.42
C GLU A 97 -17.95 18.44 17.93
N ASP A 98 -19.27 18.62 17.83
CA ASP A 98 -20.18 17.62 17.27
C ASP A 98 -19.91 17.42 15.78
N ASP A 99 -19.71 18.51 15.03
CA ASP A 99 -19.30 18.47 13.62
C ASP A 99 -17.97 17.73 13.45
N LYS A 100 -16.99 17.96 14.35
CA LYS A 100 -15.71 17.22 14.33
C LYS A 100 -15.91 15.74 14.59
N ASN A 101 -16.74 15.38 15.57
CA ASN A 101 -17.03 13.99 15.90
C ASN A 101 -17.75 13.29 14.74
N GLN A 102 -18.75 13.93 14.14
CA GLN A 102 -19.46 13.39 12.99
C GLN A 102 -18.52 13.21 11.78
N LEU A 103 -17.66 14.20 11.47
CA LEU A 103 -16.67 14.10 10.42
C LEU A 103 -15.62 13.01 10.69
N LYS A 104 -15.21 12.84 11.95
CA LYS A 104 -14.26 11.80 12.36
C LYS A 104 -14.84 10.41 12.13
N GLU A 105 -16.07 10.17 12.57
CA GLU A 105 -16.72 8.86 12.41
C GLU A 105 -17.06 8.58 10.94
N LEU A 106 -17.62 9.54 10.21
CA LEU A 106 -17.87 9.39 8.77
C LEU A 106 -16.56 9.21 7.99
N GLY A 107 -15.49 9.91 8.35
CA GLY A 107 -14.18 9.76 7.74
C GLY A 107 -13.56 8.38 7.96
N LYS A 108 -13.76 7.76 9.14
CA LYS A 108 -13.36 6.37 9.37
C LYS A 108 -14.16 5.42 8.46
N ARG A 109 -15.49 5.59 8.41
CA ARG A 109 -16.38 4.80 7.54
C ARG A 109 -15.96 4.93 6.08
N PHE A 110 -15.68 6.13 5.60
CA PHE A 110 -15.25 6.37 4.22
C PHE A 110 -13.94 5.65 3.88
N VAL A 111 -12.94 5.68 4.77
CA VAL A 111 -11.67 4.96 4.56
C VAL A 111 -11.91 3.46 4.45
N VAL A 112 -12.70 2.89 5.37
CA VAL A 112 -13.02 1.45 5.33
C VAL A 112 -13.81 1.12 4.06
N HIS A 113 -14.77 1.96 3.70
CA HIS A 113 -15.59 1.78 2.51
C HIS A 113 -14.77 1.81 1.22
N VAL A 114 -13.82 2.75 1.08
CA VAL A 114 -12.91 2.80 -0.06
C VAL A 114 -12.03 1.55 -0.11
N TYR A 115 -11.54 1.07 1.04
CA TYR A 115 -10.78 -0.18 1.09
C TYR A 115 -11.62 -1.36 0.58
N THR A 116 -12.81 -1.55 1.12
CA THR A 116 -13.73 -2.64 0.72
C THR A 116 -14.16 -2.50 -0.74
N ALA A 117 -14.37 -1.28 -1.24
CA ALA A 117 -14.71 -1.02 -2.63
C ALA A 117 -13.61 -1.50 -3.59
N VAL A 118 -12.33 -1.27 -3.24
CA VAL A 118 -11.19 -1.79 -4.03
C VAL A 118 -11.19 -3.31 -4.05
N GLU A 119 -11.48 -3.97 -2.93
CA GLU A 119 -11.56 -5.44 -2.88
C GLU A 119 -12.73 -6.00 -3.70
N LYS A 120 -13.90 -5.36 -3.63
CA LYS A 120 -15.13 -5.79 -4.32
C LYS A 120 -15.14 -5.50 -5.81
N ALA A 121 -14.30 -4.59 -6.28
CA ALA A 121 -14.30 -4.16 -7.67
C ALA A 121 -13.55 -5.11 -8.60
N GLU A 122 -12.80 -6.10 -8.08
CA GLU A 122 -12.04 -7.07 -8.89
C GLU A 122 -11.25 -6.39 -10.03
N ASP A 123 -10.56 -5.30 -9.70
CA ASP A 123 -9.74 -4.50 -10.60
C ASP A 123 -10.50 -3.70 -11.69
N ASP A 124 -11.83 -3.63 -11.66
CA ASP A 124 -12.64 -2.75 -12.52
C ASP A 124 -12.72 -1.31 -11.93
N PRO A 125 -12.09 -0.30 -12.57
CA PRO A 125 -12.07 1.07 -12.03
C PRO A 125 -13.45 1.73 -11.98
N SER A 126 -14.34 1.40 -12.92
CA SER A 126 -15.69 1.96 -12.96
C SER A 126 -16.54 1.35 -11.84
N LEU A 127 -16.43 0.04 -11.63
CA LEU A 127 -17.09 -0.64 -10.52
C LEU A 127 -16.59 -0.16 -9.16
N CYS A 128 -15.27 0.00 -9.01
CA CYS A 128 -14.64 0.58 -7.82
C CYS A 128 -15.22 1.96 -7.51
N LYS A 129 -15.35 2.82 -8.53
CA LYS A 129 -15.94 4.14 -8.39
C LYS A 129 -17.40 4.06 -7.95
N GLU A 130 -18.23 3.24 -8.60
CA GLU A 130 -19.62 3.04 -8.19
C GLU A 130 -19.73 2.58 -6.73
N TYR A 131 -18.94 1.59 -6.30
CA TYR A 131 -18.89 1.19 -4.89
C TYR A 131 -18.47 2.34 -3.98
N VAL A 132 -17.40 3.07 -4.28
CA VAL A 132 -16.95 4.19 -3.44
C VAL A 132 -18.05 5.23 -3.25
N TYR A 133 -18.74 5.61 -4.32
CA TYR A 133 -19.76 6.65 -4.31
C TYR A 133 -21.11 6.16 -3.79
N SER A 134 -21.36 4.85 -3.78
CA SER A 134 -22.53 4.24 -3.14
C SER A 134 -22.60 4.60 -1.65
N LEU A 135 -21.46 4.92 -1.01
CA LEU A 135 -21.41 5.38 0.38
C LEU A 135 -22.33 6.59 0.62
N PHE A 136 -22.39 7.53 -0.33
CA PHE A 136 -23.12 8.77 -0.12
C PHE A 136 -24.63 8.54 -0.04
N ASN A 137 -25.16 7.59 -0.82
CA ASN A 137 -26.55 7.14 -0.70
C ASN A 137 -26.73 6.35 0.61
N HIS A 138 -25.81 5.42 0.87
CA HIS A 138 -25.82 4.56 2.04
C HIS A 138 -25.92 5.35 3.36
N VAL A 139 -25.08 6.37 3.56
CA VAL A 139 -25.09 7.15 4.81
C VAL A 139 -26.31 8.03 4.98
N ARG A 140 -27.11 8.23 3.92
CA ARG A 140 -28.42 8.89 3.96
C ARG A 140 -29.57 7.92 4.24
N GLY A 141 -29.28 6.63 4.47
CA GLY A 141 -30.29 5.58 4.61
C GLY A 141 -30.90 5.13 3.28
N GLN A 142 -30.29 5.48 2.14
CA GLN A 142 -30.72 5.00 0.82
C GLN A 142 -29.85 3.81 0.42
N HIS A 143 -30.43 2.61 0.48
CA HIS A 143 -29.70 1.35 0.27
C HIS A 143 -29.95 0.71 -1.10
N GLU A 144 -30.94 1.19 -1.85
CA GLU A 144 -31.31 0.73 -3.18
C GLU A 144 -31.64 1.95 -4.05
N TRP A 145 -31.24 1.92 -5.32
CA TRP A 145 -31.50 2.98 -6.28
C TRP A 145 -31.54 2.43 -7.71
N GLU A 146 -32.32 3.09 -8.57
CA GLU A 146 -32.40 2.77 -10.00
C GLU A 146 -31.18 3.30 -10.75
N PRO A 147 -30.82 2.69 -11.90
CA PRO A 147 -29.74 3.18 -12.75
C PRO A 147 -29.94 4.67 -13.11
N SER A 148 -29.04 5.53 -12.62
CA SER A 148 -29.18 6.99 -12.72
C SER A 148 -27.80 7.66 -12.73
N ASN A 149 -27.71 8.91 -13.21
CA ASN A 149 -26.43 9.63 -13.19
C ASN A 149 -26.00 9.89 -11.75
N PHE A 150 -24.68 9.98 -11.51
CA PHE A 150 -24.16 10.30 -10.19
C PHE A 150 -24.71 11.63 -9.65
N LEU A 151 -24.92 12.61 -10.52
CA LEU A 151 -25.44 13.94 -10.15
C LEU A 151 -26.90 13.93 -9.70
N ASP A 152 -27.67 12.92 -10.11
CA ASP A 152 -29.08 12.79 -9.74
C ASP A 152 -29.24 12.20 -8.33
N LEU A 153 -28.29 11.34 -7.94
CA LEU A 153 -28.32 10.64 -6.65
C LEU A 153 -27.47 11.31 -5.59
N ILE A 154 -26.38 11.98 -5.96
CA ILE A 154 -25.41 12.56 -5.03
C ILE A 154 -25.35 14.08 -5.27
N PRO A 155 -25.43 14.92 -4.22
CA PRO A 155 -25.42 16.37 -4.34
C PRO A 155 -24.01 16.93 -4.65
N ILE A 156 -23.42 16.50 -5.77
CA ILE A 156 -22.15 16.99 -6.29
C ILE A 156 -22.42 18.27 -7.06
N ASN A 157 -21.63 19.32 -6.80
CA ASN A 157 -21.75 20.58 -7.52
C ASN A 157 -21.38 20.41 -9.01
N ALA A 158 -22.40 20.40 -9.88
CA ALA A 158 -22.30 20.19 -11.33
C ALA A 158 -21.48 21.27 -12.08
N ASN A 159 -21.26 22.44 -11.47
CA ASN A 159 -20.49 23.54 -12.06
C ASN A 159 -18.98 23.36 -11.88
N THR A 160 -18.56 22.47 -10.98
CA THR A 160 -17.13 22.17 -10.77
C THR A 160 -16.58 21.29 -11.91
N LYS A 161 -15.26 21.31 -12.14
CA LYS A 161 -14.61 20.40 -13.10
C LYS A 161 -14.95 18.94 -12.83
N VAL A 162 -15.09 18.57 -11.56
CA VAL A 162 -15.46 17.21 -11.14
C VAL A 162 -16.95 16.93 -11.38
N GLY A 163 -17.83 17.87 -11.04
CA GLY A 163 -19.25 17.75 -11.39
C GLY A 163 -19.49 17.59 -12.89
N GLN A 164 -18.72 18.29 -13.73
CA GLN A 164 -18.75 18.11 -15.18
C GLN A 164 -18.31 16.72 -15.63
N GLN A 165 -17.33 16.10 -14.95
CA GLN A 165 -16.92 14.72 -15.21
C GLN A 165 -18.06 13.75 -14.89
N PHE A 166 -18.76 13.95 -13.78
CA PHE A 166 -19.89 13.12 -13.36
C PHE A 166 -21.15 13.24 -14.23
N LYS A 167 -21.24 14.24 -15.13
CA LYS A 167 -22.36 14.34 -16.09
C LYS A 167 -22.46 13.16 -17.06
N LYS A 168 -21.35 12.46 -17.27
CA LYS A 168 -21.25 11.33 -18.22
C LYS A 168 -21.13 9.98 -17.51
N GLU A 169 -21.26 9.98 -16.19
CA GLU A 169 -21.06 8.78 -15.36
C GLU A 169 -22.37 8.48 -14.62
N ALA A 170 -22.72 7.21 -14.52
CA ALA A 170 -23.94 6.73 -13.89
C ALA A 170 -23.67 5.52 -13.02
N PHE A 171 -24.53 5.30 -12.03
CA PHE A 171 -24.66 4.02 -11.38
C PHE A 171 -25.33 3.06 -12.35
N ALA A 172 -24.62 2.01 -12.75
CA ALA A 172 -25.12 1.01 -13.68
C ALA A 172 -24.92 -0.41 -13.14
N LYS A 173 -23.91 -0.62 -12.30
CA LYS A 173 -23.51 -1.92 -11.76
C LYS A 173 -23.84 -2.06 -10.28
N VAL A 174 -23.63 -1.00 -9.49
CA VAL A 174 -23.92 -1.00 -8.05
C VAL A 174 -25.23 -0.26 -7.80
N LEU A 175 -26.32 -1.02 -7.70
CA LEU A 175 -27.68 -0.50 -7.52
C LEU A 175 -28.24 -0.75 -6.11
N LYS A 176 -27.52 -1.54 -5.31
CA LYS A 176 -27.85 -1.86 -3.93
C LYS A 176 -26.59 -1.89 -3.08
N CYS A 177 -26.71 -1.50 -1.81
CA CYS A 177 -25.62 -1.63 -0.86
C CYS A 177 -25.23 -3.11 -0.66
N PRO A 178 -23.94 -3.48 -0.84
CA PRO A 178 -23.47 -4.83 -0.60
C PRO A 178 -23.36 -5.05 0.92
N HIS A 179 -24.44 -5.54 1.50
CA HIS A 179 -24.53 -5.89 2.91
C HIS A 179 -24.41 -7.40 3.10
N PHE A 180 -23.77 -7.82 4.19
CA PHE A 180 -23.86 -9.21 4.65
C PHE A 180 -25.19 -9.41 5.41
N GLU A 181 -25.70 -10.64 5.50
CA GLU A 181 -27.01 -10.99 6.09
C GLU A 181 -27.24 -10.47 7.52
N ASN A 182 -26.18 -10.03 8.22
CA ASN A 182 -26.23 -9.44 9.57
C ASN A 182 -25.97 -7.92 9.63
N SER A 183 -26.07 -7.18 8.52
CA SER A 183 -25.86 -5.72 8.53
C SER A 183 -26.95 -4.94 9.27
N ALA A 184 -28.14 -5.53 9.45
CA ALA A 184 -29.30 -4.85 10.04
C ALA A 184 -29.00 -4.22 11.42
N GLU A 185 -28.22 -4.91 12.26
CA GLU A 185 -27.80 -4.40 13.56
C GLU A 185 -26.76 -3.27 13.44
N PHE A 186 -25.86 -3.35 12.45
CA PHE A 186 -24.92 -2.27 12.17
C PHE A 186 -25.65 -1.02 11.66
N GLU A 187 -26.59 -1.17 10.73
CA GLU A 187 -27.37 -0.05 10.19
C GLU A 187 -28.28 0.57 11.24
N SER A 188 -28.94 -0.23 12.09
CA SER A 188 -29.80 0.29 13.16
C SER A 188 -29.03 1.16 14.17
N ASN A 189 -27.73 0.92 14.32
CA ASN A 189 -26.85 1.68 15.20
C ASN A 189 -26.29 2.97 14.57
N HIS A 190 -26.52 3.21 13.27
CA HIS A 190 -26.01 4.40 12.58
C HIS A 190 -27.16 5.21 11.98
N GLN A 191 -27.52 6.31 12.65
CA GLN A 191 -28.52 7.23 12.14
C GLN A 191 -28.10 7.83 10.78
N PRO A 192 -29.06 8.02 9.86
CA PRO A 192 -28.82 8.73 8.60
C PRO A 192 -28.18 10.10 8.83
N ILE A 193 -27.22 10.46 7.97
CA ILE A 193 -26.52 11.73 7.99
C ILE A 193 -27.21 12.68 7.02
N ASP A 194 -27.55 13.87 7.50
CA ASP A 194 -28.09 14.96 6.68
C ASP A 194 -27.06 15.38 5.61
N PRO A 195 -27.41 15.39 4.31
CA PRO A 195 -26.54 15.88 3.24
C PRO A 195 -26.06 17.32 3.45
N SER A 196 -26.82 18.16 4.16
CA SER A 196 -26.42 19.54 4.49
C SER A 196 -25.38 19.64 5.62
N SER A 197 -25.11 18.54 6.34
CA SER A 197 -24.14 18.52 7.44
C SER A 197 -22.71 18.80 6.96
N ASN A 198 -21.92 19.44 7.83
CA ASN A 198 -20.50 19.68 7.59
C ASN A 198 -19.74 18.38 7.30
N ALA A 199 -20.02 17.31 8.04
CA ALA A 199 -19.38 16.01 7.86
C ALA A 199 -19.60 15.45 6.44
N TYR A 200 -20.85 15.42 5.98
CA TYR A 200 -21.20 14.91 4.66
C TYR A 200 -20.53 15.73 3.55
N GLN A 201 -20.68 17.06 3.61
CA GLN A 201 -20.12 17.97 2.60
C GLN A 201 -18.59 17.86 2.53
N LYS A 202 -17.90 17.82 3.68
CA LYS A 202 -16.43 17.68 3.71
C LYS A 202 -15.92 16.36 3.15
N ILE A 203 -16.61 15.25 3.40
CA ILE A 203 -16.24 13.95 2.81
C ILE A 203 -16.53 13.94 1.32
N LEU A 204 -17.66 14.50 0.89
CA LEU A 204 -17.98 14.63 -0.53
C LEU A 204 -16.98 15.52 -1.26
N GLU A 205 -16.54 16.63 -0.66
CA GLU A 205 -15.46 17.48 -1.18
C GLU A 205 -14.16 16.71 -1.34
N ILE A 206 -13.77 15.88 -0.37
CA ILE A 206 -12.55 15.05 -0.45
C ILE A 206 -12.68 14.03 -1.59
N ALA A 207 -13.83 13.36 -1.70
CA ALA A 207 -14.10 12.41 -2.77
C ALA A 207 -14.18 13.10 -4.15
N SER A 208 -14.65 14.34 -4.20
CA SER A 208 -14.82 15.10 -5.44
C SER A 208 -13.56 15.85 -5.87
N LYS A 209 -12.37 15.43 -5.43
CA LYS A 209 -11.08 15.98 -5.89
C LYS A 209 -10.55 15.18 -7.08
N THR A 210 -10.14 15.86 -8.15
CA THR A 210 -9.53 15.21 -9.32
C THR A 210 -8.36 14.28 -8.96
N PRO A 211 -7.45 14.61 -8.03
CA PRO A 211 -6.44 13.67 -7.56
C PRO A 211 -6.99 12.37 -6.98
N PHE A 212 -8.11 12.41 -6.25
CA PHE A 212 -8.71 11.21 -5.68
C PHE A 212 -9.32 10.32 -6.76
N LEU A 213 -10.04 10.91 -7.72
CA LEU A 213 -10.59 10.17 -8.86
C LEU A 213 -9.49 9.52 -9.72
N ASN A 214 -8.39 10.24 -9.96
CA ASN A 214 -7.24 9.70 -10.65
C ASN A 214 -6.57 8.56 -9.87
N ASP A 215 -6.57 8.64 -8.54
CA ASP A 215 -6.05 7.57 -7.68
C ASP A 215 -6.95 6.33 -7.75
N LEU A 216 -8.28 6.49 -7.69
CA LEU A 216 -9.22 5.36 -7.79
C LEU A 216 -9.01 4.56 -9.08
N GLY A 217 -8.75 5.23 -10.20
CA GLY A 217 -8.45 4.58 -11.48
C GLY A 217 -7.12 3.83 -11.52
N ARG A 218 -6.33 3.87 -10.44
CA ARG A 218 -5.01 3.23 -10.29
C ARG A 218 -4.97 2.29 -9.09
N LEU A 219 -6.08 2.08 -8.38
CA LEU A 219 -6.15 1.10 -7.30
C LEU A 219 -6.44 -0.28 -7.86
N LYS A 220 -5.75 -1.29 -7.32
CA LYS A 220 -5.90 -2.70 -7.68
C LYS A 220 -5.98 -3.53 -6.39
N HIS A 221 -6.80 -4.57 -6.37
CA HIS A 221 -6.90 -5.45 -5.21
C HIS A 221 -5.59 -6.25 -5.03
N GLY A 222 -5.28 -6.65 -3.80
CA GLY A 222 -4.11 -7.48 -3.48
C GLY A 222 -2.75 -6.77 -3.52
N ASN A 223 -2.62 -5.70 -4.31
CA ASN A 223 -1.36 -5.00 -4.56
C ASN A 223 -0.94 -4.05 -3.41
N PHE A 224 -0.39 -4.62 -2.33
CA PHE A 224 0.07 -3.89 -1.14
C PHE A 224 1.59 -3.93 -0.96
N THR A 225 2.23 -2.78 -0.73
CA THR A 225 3.70 -2.68 -0.52
C THR A 225 4.17 -3.13 0.86
N SER A 226 3.26 -3.63 1.71
CA SER A 226 3.58 -4.18 3.05
C SER A 226 4.64 -5.29 3.06
N VAL A 227 4.76 -6.05 1.97
CA VAL A 227 5.79 -7.09 1.80
C VAL A 227 7.18 -6.46 1.73
N VAL A 228 7.29 -5.30 1.07
CA VAL A 228 8.54 -4.55 0.97
C VAL A 228 8.95 -4.01 2.34
N GLU A 229 8.01 -3.52 3.15
CA GLU A 229 8.28 -3.15 4.55
C GLU A 229 8.78 -4.35 5.37
N SER A 230 8.19 -5.52 5.16
CA SER A 230 8.60 -6.77 5.81
C SER A 230 10.01 -7.17 5.41
N PHE A 231 10.37 -7.08 4.13
CA PHE A 231 11.73 -7.31 3.66
C PHE A 231 12.72 -6.31 4.26
N HIS A 232 12.36 -5.03 4.33
CA HIS A 232 13.21 -4.00 4.93
C HIS A 232 13.51 -4.27 6.41
N SER A 233 12.61 -4.93 7.14
CA SER A 233 12.90 -5.39 8.50
C SER A 233 14.03 -6.43 8.53
N VAL A 234 14.08 -7.35 7.55
CA VAL A 234 15.17 -8.33 7.40
C VAL A 234 16.47 -7.63 7.06
N VAL A 235 16.43 -6.69 6.12
CA VAL A 235 17.59 -5.87 5.71
C VAL A 235 18.27 -5.19 6.91
N ILE A 236 17.51 -4.72 7.91
CA ILE A 236 18.07 -4.08 9.12
C ILE A 236 18.99 -5.03 9.91
N HIS A 237 18.80 -6.35 9.83
CA HIS A 237 19.67 -7.32 10.48
C HIS A 237 21.04 -7.43 9.79
N TYR A 238 21.07 -7.29 8.47
CA TYR A 238 22.29 -7.36 7.67
C TYR A 238 23.05 -6.03 7.60
N ARG A 239 22.30 -4.92 7.59
CA ARG A 239 22.80 -3.54 7.56
C ARG A 239 22.02 -2.62 8.52
N PRO A 240 22.28 -2.68 9.84
CA PRO A 240 21.69 -1.76 10.81
C PRO A 240 21.91 -0.28 10.45
N LYS A 241 20.83 0.54 10.52
CA LYS A 241 20.88 1.97 10.17
C LYS A 241 21.92 2.81 10.94
N ARG A 242 22.32 2.35 12.14
CA ARG A 242 23.25 3.06 13.04
C ARG A 242 24.72 2.87 12.68
N LYS A 243 25.06 1.95 11.77
CA LYS A 243 26.44 1.69 11.35
C LYS A 243 26.68 2.31 9.98
N TYR A 244 27.86 2.89 9.81
CA TYR A 244 28.33 3.30 8.49
C TYR A 244 28.75 2.07 7.67
N TYR A 245 28.49 2.14 6.37
CA TYR A 245 28.92 1.13 5.40
C TYR A 245 29.50 1.84 4.18
N SER A 246 30.61 1.33 3.66
CA SER A 246 31.07 1.72 2.33
C SER A 246 30.01 1.36 1.28
N PRO A 247 29.98 2.02 0.11
CA PRO A 247 28.98 1.74 -0.92
C PRO A 247 28.89 0.27 -1.31
N LYS A 248 30.04 -0.35 -1.63
CA LYS A 248 30.13 -1.80 -1.91
C LYS A 248 29.69 -2.66 -0.72
N GLY A 249 30.02 -2.24 0.51
CA GLY A 249 29.64 -2.96 1.71
C GLY A 249 28.13 -2.91 1.97
N PHE A 250 27.50 -1.76 1.71
CA PHE A 250 26.07 -1.57 1.82
C PHE A 250 25.33 -2.42 0.79
N GLU A 251 25.71 -2.35 -0.48
CA GLU A 251 25.17 -3.16 -1.57
C GLU A 251 25.23 -4.66 -1.26
N ARG A 252 26.43 -5.20 -1.01
CA ARG A 252 26.63 -6.65 -0.74
C ARG A 252 25.79 -7.16 0.42
N ARG A 253 25.70 -6.40 1.53
CA ARG A 253 24.87 -6.78 2.70
C ARG A 253 23.38 -6.81 2.37
N THR A 254 22.97 -5.99 1.41
CA THR A 254 21.58 -5.95 0.95
C THR A 254 21.26 -7.13 0.07
N MET A 255 22.19 -7.50 -0.81
CA MET A 255 22.08 -8.71 -1.61
C MET A 255 22.01 -9.95 -0.71
N LEU A 256 22.84 -10.02 0.35
CA LEU A 256 22.75 -11.10 1.34
C LEU A 256 21.39 -11.16 2.05
N ALA A 257 20.79 -10.00 2.35
CA ALA A 257 19.44 -9.94 2.90
C ALA A 257 18.40 -10.45 1.89
N ALA A 258 18.52 -10.07 0.62
CA ALA A 258 17.65 -10.53 -0.46
C ALA A 258 17.75 -12.05 -0.66
N MET A 259 18.96 -12.61 -0.70
CA MET A 259 19.19 -14.06 -0.79
C MET A 259 18.55 -14.80 0.39
N SER A 260 18.76 -14.29 1.62
CA SER A 260 18.17 -14.87 2.82
C SER A 260 16.64 -14.78 2.84
N TRP A 261 16.07 -13.70 2.33
CA TRP A 261 14.64 -13.55 2.17
C TRP A 261 14.09 -14.56 1.15
N ASN A 262 14.71 -14.66 -0.03
CA ASN A 262 14.28 -15.56 -1.10
C ASN A 262 14.39 -17.03 -0.69
N GLU A 263 15.45 -17.44 0.01
CA GLU A 263 15.58 -18.82 0.52
C GLU A 263 14.43 -19.14 1.49
N ASN A 264 14.09 -18.20 2.37
CA ASN A 264 12.99 -18.34 3.29
C ASN A 264 11.61 -18.42 2.59
N ARG A 265 11.43 -17.70 1.48
CA ARG A 265 10.20 -17.73 0.67
C ARG A 265 10.09 -19.03 -0.13
N LEU A 266 11.19 -19.47 -0.74
CA LEU A 266 11.25 -20.73 -1.47
C LEU A 266 11.01 -21.93 -0.54
N ALA A 267 11.62 -21.96 0.65
CA ALA A 267 11.35 -23.00 1.64
C ALA A 267 9.89 -23.00 2.11
N GLU A 268 9.25 -21.83 2.17
CA GLU A 268 7.82 -21.71 2.47
C GLU A 268 6.95 -22.28 1.34
N ILE A 269 7.27 -21.96 0.08
CA ILE A 269 6.61 -22.50 -1.11
C ILE A 269 6.78 -24.02 -1.20
N ARG A 270 7.96 -24.54 -0.83
CA ARG A 270 8.26 -25.99 -0.77
C ARG A 270 7.62 -26.71 0.43
N GLY A 271 6.95 -26.00 1.34
CA GLY A 271 6.34 -26.60 2.53
C GLY A 271 7.33 -27.01 3.64
N GLU A 272 8.60 -26.60 3.55
CA GLU A 272 9.65 -26.97 4.50
C GLU A 272 9.54 -26.20 5.84
N ARG A 273 8.76 -25.12 5.86
CA ARG A 273 8.62 -24.23 7.02
C ARG A 273 7.36 -24.52 7.81
N THR A 274 7.49 -25.28 8.89
CA THR A 274 6.40 -25.55 9.83
C THR A 274 6.22 -24.41 10.84
N VAL A 275 5.00 -24.27 11.36
CA VAL A 275 4.71 -23.33 12.46
C VAL A 275 5.27 -23.92 13.75
N VAL A 276 6.21 -23.22 14.37
CA VAL A 276 6.89 -23.64 15.61
C VAL A 276 6.25 -23.01 16.84
N GLN A 277 5.64 -21.83 16.69
CA GLN A 277 4.99 -21.15 17.81
C GLN A 277 3.79 -20.34 17.31
N VAL A 278 2.71 -20.40 18.07
CA VAL A 278 1.53 -19.55 17.92
C VAL A 278 1.48 -18.62 19.13
N TYR A 279 1.29 -17.32 18.91
CA TYR A 279 1.21 -16.36 20.00
C TYR A 279 0.19 -15.27 19.72
N GLU A 280 -0.52 -14.85 20.77
CA GLU A 280 -1.43 -13.72 20.71
C GLU A 280 -0.65 -12.41 20.78
N PHE A 281 -1.07 -11.43 19.99
CA PHE A 281 -0.61 -10.05 20.14
C PHE A 281 -1.79 -9.10 20.02
N TYR A 282 -1.73 -7.99 20.75
CA TYR A 282 -2.76 -6.95 20.63
C TYR A 282 -2.49 -6.08 19.39
N SER A 283 -3.41 -6.12 18.42
CA SER A 283 -3.34 -5.28 17.23
C SER A 283 -3.95 -3.92 17.53
N LYS A 284 -3.11 -2.90 17.73
CA LYS A 284 -3.59 -1.51 17.92
C LYS A 284 -4.44 -1.01 16.75
N ALA A 285 -4.21 -1.54 15.54
CA ALA A 285 -4.96 -1.15 14.35
C ALA A 285 -6.39 -1.71 14.35
N LYS A 286 -6.59 -2.93 14.88
CA LYS A 286 -7.89 -3.59 14.95
C LYS A 286 -8.59 -3.41 16.30
N GLY A 287 -7.87 -2.98 17.34
CA GLY A 287 -8.40 -2.85 18.69
C GLY A 287 -8.60 -4.18 19.42
N GLU A 288 -8.16 -5.30 18.83
CA GLU A 288 -8.40 -6.65 19.31
C GLU A 288 -7.10 -7.47 19.39
N LYS A 289 -7.16 -8.60 20.10
CA LYS A 289 -6.09 -9.61 20.07
C LYS A 289 -6.15 -10.36 18.75
N THR A 290 -5.00 -10.49 18.09
CA THR A 290 -4.85 -11.25 16.86
C THR A 290 -3.75 -12.31 17.06
N VAL A 291 -3.88 -13.44 16.38
CA VAL A 291 -2.92 -14.53 16.44
C VAL A 291 -1.81 -14.32 15.42
N LYS A 292 -0.56 -14.58 15.82
CA LYS A 292 0.60 -14.66 14.91
C LYS A 292 1.25 -16.03 14.97
N TYR A 293 1.78 -16.42 13.81
CA TYR A 293 2.46 -17.68 13.60
C TYR A 293 3.94 -17.43 13.37
N LYS A 294 4.78 -18.06 14.19
CA LYS A 294 6.23 -18.08 14.01
C LYS A 294 6.60 -19.38 13.32
N LYS A 295 7.17 -19.27 12.13
CA LYS A 295 7.66 -20.42 11.36
C LYS A 295 9.10 -20.78 11.75
N GLY A 296 9.43 -22.06 11.62
CA GLY A 296 10.76 -22.58 11.92
C GLY A 296 11.87 -21.95 11.08
N PRO A 297 13.13 -22.05 11.55
CA PRO A 297 14.29 -21.58 10.79
C PRO A 297 14.53 -22.47 9.57
N VAL A 298 15.09 -21.89 8.52
CA VAL A 298 15.58 -22.63 7.33
C VAL A 298 17.07 -22.84 7.48
N SER A 299 17.60 -23.92 6.88
CA SER A 299 19.04 -24.18 6.90
C SER A 299 19.81 -23.08 6.16
N GLU A 300 20.67 -22.35 6.88
CA GLU A 300 21.46 -21.25 6.32
C GLU A 300 22.86 -21.69 5.88
N LYS A 301 23.04 -22.97 5.51
CA LYS A 301 24.35 -23.56 5.13
C LYS A 301 25.08 -22.75 4.06
N TRP A 302 24.33 -22.15 3.13
CA TRP A 302 24.88 -21.28 2.08
C TRP A 302 25.66 -20.07 2.64
N LYS A 303 25.28 -19.53 3.80
CA LYS A 303 26.00 -18.42 4.44
C LYS A 303 27.39 -18.85 4.88
N ARG A 304 27.51 -20.06 5.43
CA ARG A 304 28.79 -20.64 5.83
C ARG A 304 29.68 -20.86 4.61
N LYS A 305 29.10 -21.44 3.55
CA LYS A 305 29.80 -21.64 2.27
C LYS A 305 30.36 -20.33 1.70
N ILE A 306 29.60 -19.22 1.71
CA ILE A 306 30.11 -17.92 1.25
C ILE A 306 31.33 -17.45 2.05
N VAL A 307 31.35 -17.70 3.37
CA VAL A 307 32.47 -17.29 4.23
C VAL A 307 33.70 -18.17 3.97
N GLU A 308 33.49 -19.48 3.82
CA GLU A 308 34.52 -20.46 3.45
C GLU A 308 35.11 -20.13 2.06
N ASP A 309 34.27 -19.90 1.04
CA ASP A 309 34.66 -19.53 -0.32
C ASP A 309 35.43 -18.20 -0.37
N ALA A 310 35.18 -17.30 0.58
CA ALA A 310 35.92 -16.04 0.72
C ALA A 310 37.29 -16.21 1.40
N GLY A 311 37.69 -17.44 1.74
CA GLY A 311 38.97 -17.75 2.40
C GLY A 311 39.09 -17.17 3.80
N ARG A 312 37.96 -16.97 4.51
CA ARG A 312 37.94 -16.38 5.86
C ARG A 312 37.38 -17.38 6.86
N GLU A 313 37.93 -17.39 8.07
CA GLU A 313 37.30 -18.13 9.16
C GLU A 313 35.96 -17.47 9.55
N PRO A 314 34.89 -18.27 9.76
CA PRO A 314 33.63 -17.77 10.29
C PRO A 314 33.82 -17.16 11.68
N LYS A 315 33.90 -15.82 11.74
CA LYS A 315 33.81 -15.12 13.02
C LYS A 315 32.35 -15.16 13.49
N VAL A 316 32.10 -15.85 14.60
CA VAL A 316 30.85 -15.70 15.34
C VAL A 316 30.81 -14.26 15.84
N LEU A 317 29.98 -13.43 15.22
CA LEU A 317 29.72 -12.09 15.71
C LEU A 317 28.72 -12.24 16.86
N ASP A 318 29.19 -12.08 18.10
CA ASP A 318 28.31 -11.78 19.22
C ASP A 318 27.60 -10.47 18.86
N PHE A 319 26.30 -10.55 18.53
CA PHE A 319 25.47 -9.37 18.35
C PHE A 319 24.89 -9.00 19.73
N PRO A 320 25.40 -7.94 20.39
CA PRO A 320 24.96 -7.59 21.72
C PRO A 320 23.77 -6.65 21.61
N TYR A 321 22.65 -7.04 21.00
CA TYR A 321 21.46 -6.18 21.00
C TYR A 321 20.14 -6.95 21.11
N PRO A 322 19.36 -6.73 22.20
CA PRO A 322 18.02 -7.26 22.33
C PRO A 322 17.04 -6.52 21.40
N TRP A 323 16.26 -7.34 20.70
CA TRP A 323 15.34 -7.15 19.57
C TRP A 323 14.26 -6.05 19.62
N LYS A 324 14.26 -5.11 20.59
CA LYS A 324 13.03 -4.38 20.95
C LYS A 324 12.80 -2.97 20.41
N LYS A 325 13.71 -2.28 19.72
CA LYS A 325 13.42 -0.93 19.22
C LYS A 325 14.20 -0.58 17.96
N MET A 326 13.55 -0.60 16.79
CA MET A 326 13.92 0.28 15.68
C MET A 326 12.79 0.38 14.65
N MET A 327 11.98 1.44 14.77
CA MET A 327 11.04 1.91 13.75
C MET A 327 11.52 3.26 13.20
N MET A 328 11.06 3.54 11.98
CA MET A 328 11.09 4.80 11.22
C MET A 328 12.33 5.14 10.38
N GLY A 329 12.02 5.78 9.25
CA GLY A 329 12.91 6.25 8.19
C GLY A 329 12.38 5.77 6.85
N LEU A 330 11.76 6.69 6.10
CA LEU A 330 11.07 6.50 4.82
C LEU A 330 11.86 5.60 3.86
N LEU A 331 11.19 4.58 3.31
CA LEU A 331 11.57 3.87 2.09
C LEU A 331 10.32 3.84 1.21
N MET A 332 10.49 4.10 -0.08
CA MET A 332 9.44 3.92 -1.09
C MET A 332 9.64 2.60 -1.82
N CYS A 333 8.51 1.96 -2.09
CA CYS A 333 8.40 0.55 -2.42
C CYS A 333 7.95 0.34 -3.88
N LEU A 334 8.48 -0.70 -4.53
CA LEU A 334 8.07 -1.14 -5.86
C LEU A 334 7.75 -2.65 -5.80
N LEU A 335 6.53 -3.03 -6.17
CA LEU A 335 6.10 -4.42 -6.36
C LEU A 335 5.83 -4.64 -7.84
N ILE A 336 6.25 -5.79 -8.38
CA ILE A 336 6.07 -6.15 -9.80
C ILE A 336 5.24 -7.44 -9.85
N SER A 337 4.19 -7.48 -10.67
CA SER A 337 3.42 -8.71 -10.93
C SER A 337 3.94 -9.39 -12.21
N LEU A 338 4.10 -10.71 -12.18
CA LEU A 338 4.45 -11.54 -13.34
C LEU A 338 3.41 -12.64 -13.52
N THR A 339 2.76 -12.70 -14.69
CA THR A 339 1.94 -13.86 -15.06
C THR A 339 2.78 -14.89 -15.81
N SER A 340 2.64 -16.16 -15.45
CA SER A 340 3.28 -17.27 -16.16
C SER A 340 2.58 -17.46 -17.51
N SER A 341 3.37 -17.47 -18.59
CA SER A 341 2.93 -17.95 -19.92
C SER A 341 3.49 -19.33 -20.18
#